data_AF-A8TNN7-F1
#
_entry.id   AF-A8TNN7-F1
#
_cell.length_a   1.000
_cell.length_b   1.000
_cell.length_c   1.000
_cell.angle_alpha   90.00
_cell.angle_beta   90.00
_cell.angle_gamma   90.00
#
_symmetry.space_group_name_H-M   'P 1'
#
loop_
_entity.id
_entity.type
_entity.pdbx_description
1 polymer ?
#
loop_
_entity_poly.entity_id
_entity_poly.type
_entity_poly.pdbx_seq_one_letter_code
_entity_poly.pdbx_strand_id
1 'polypeptide(L)'
;MSALTKKLTGTIRARLITLIATLMGGLLVVGAVGLLTADYSNGKLRTVYDDRTVPLGQIADINNRMSANILALYQAASDGSAGHAFDPATVSEKVDRNISRIGEIWKVYMSTYLTPEEAVIAAAYQKARKSFVENGLRPALVMLGARNYAELDDFVTKTVVPLYEVAKPEAEKLMVLQTDVAAQEYAAATATFTIAFFVTLALLTGGVIVGAFIGISTIRAISRPLERLIAAMSEIAKGKYDNTIEIERRDEIGQALEHLIGCCHVNSSS
;
A
#
# COMPACT_ATOMS: atom_id res chain seq x y z
N MET A 1 26.44 35.45 -4.53
CA MET A 1 26.41 34.28 -5.43
C MET A 1 27.68 33.47 -5.24
N SER A 2 27.55 32.26 -4.67
CA SER A 2 28.67 31.38 -4.27
C SER A 2 29.56 31.00 -5.46
N ALA A 3 30.87 30.79 -5.25
CA ALA A 3 31.82 30.34 -6.27
C ALA A 3 31.36 29.08 -7.04
N LEU A 4 30.50 28.26 -6.42
CA LEU A 4 29.86 27.10 -7.01
C LEU A 4 28.94 27.49 -8.19
N THR A 5 28.12 28.53 -8.01
CA THR A 5 27.22 29.03 -9.06
C THR A 5 27.99 29.53 -10.28
N LYS A 6 29.17 30.14 -10.07
CA LYS A 6 30.03 30.64 -11.15
C LYS A 6 30.64 29.50 -11.99
N LYS A 7 31.00 28.37 -11.37
CA LYS A 7 31.47 27.16 -12.07
C LYS A 7 30.34 26.45 -12.83
N LEU A 8 29.14 26.41 -12.26
CA LEU A 8 27.98 25.71 -12.83
C LEU A 8 27.35 26.46 -14.02
N THR A 9 27.47 27.78 -14.10
CA THR A 9 26.85 28.59 -15.17
C THR A 9 27.85 29.39 -16.01
N GLY A 10 29.14 29.07 -15.92
CA GLY A 10 30.23 29.86 -16.53
C GLY A 10 30.36 29.71 -18.05
N THR A 11 29.93 28.59 -18.61
CA THR A 11 29.97 28.29 -20.06
C THR A 11 28.61 27.80 -20.55
N ILE A 12 28.37 27.81 -21.86
CA ILE A 12 27.15 27.27 -22.46
C ILE A 12 27.03 25.78 -22.12
N ARG A 13 28.12 25.03 -22.26
CA ARG A 13 28.16 23.61 -21.92
C ARG A 13 27.78 23.36 -20.46
N ALA A 14 28.35 24.13 -19.52
CA ALA A 14 28.05 23.98 -18.10
C ALA A 14 26.55 24.23 -17.82
N ARG A 15 25.98 25.29 -18.40
CA ARG A 15 24.54 25.59 -18.25
C ARG A 15 23.64 24.47 -18.75
N LEU A 16 23.90 23.95 -19.95
CA LEU A 16 23.12 22.84 -20.52
C LEU A 16 23.23 21.57 -19.67
N ILE A 17 24.45 21.22 -19.23
CA ILE A 17 24.66 20.06 -18.34
C ILE A 17 23.90 20.26 -17.03
N THR A 18 23.95 21.44 -16.41
CA THR A 18 23.24 21.69 -15.15
C THR A 18 21.73 21.62 -15.29
N LEU A 19 21.16 22.13 -16.39
CA LEU A 19 19.74 22.03 -16.69
C LEU A 19 19.34 20.55 -16.81
N ILE A 20 20.03 19.80 -17.66
CA ILE A 20 19.72 18.40 -17.93
C ILE A 20 19.91 17.55 -16.66
N ALA A 21 21.01 17.74 -15.93
CA ALA A 21 21.29 17.01 -14.69
C ALA A 21 20.24 17.30 -13.59
N THR A 22 19.78 18.55 -13.48
CA THR A 22 18.75 18.92 -12.50
C THR A 22 17.41 18.27 -12.84
N LEU A 23 17.02 18.30 -14.12
CA LEU A 23 15.76 17.69 -14.57
C LEU A 23 15.80 16.16 -14.42
N MET A 24 16.90 15.51 -14.83
CA MET A 24 17.06 14.06 -14.66
C MET A 24 17.10 13.67 -13.18
N GLY A 25 17.83 14.42 -12.35
CA GLY A 25 17.86 14.19 -10.90
C GLY A 25 16.48 14.32 -10.27
N GLY A 26 15.69 15.33 -10.68
CA GLY A 26 14.32 15.50 -10.24
C GLY A 26 13.42 14.32 -10.61
N LEU A 27 13.52 13.82 -11.84
CA LEU A 27 12.78 12.63 -12.30
C LEU A 27 13.13 11.39 -11.47
N LEU A 28 14.41 11.17 -11.17
CA LEU A 28 14.87 10.04 -10.35
C LEU A 28 14.32 10.15 -8.92
N VAL A 29 14.35 11.33 -8.31
CA VAL A 29 13.82 11.55 -6.96
C VAL A 29 12.31 11.28 -6.92
N VAL A 30 11.54 11.85 -7.85
CA VAL A 30 10.09 11.64 -7.93
C VAL A 30 9.77 10.16 -8.20
N GLY A 31 10.49 9.52 -9.12
CA GLY A 31 10.33 8.09 -9.41
C GLY A 31 10.62 7.22 -8.20
N ALA A 32 11.69 7.49 -7.46
CA ALA A 32 12.03 6.75 -6.24
C ALA A 32 10.97 6.92 -5.15
N VAL A 33 10.49 8.14 -4.90
CA VAL A 33 9.42 8.39 -3.93
C VAL A 33 8.14 7.66 -4.33
N GLY A 34 7.78 7.68 -5.62
CA GLY A 34 6.62 6.95 -6.14
C GLY A 34 6.71 5.45 -5.93
N LEU A 35 7.85 4.84 -6.24
CA LEU A 35 8.08 3.40 -6.06
C LEU A 35 8.05 2.99 -4.57
N LEU A 36 8.71 3.75 -3.70
CA LEU A 36 8.72 3.49 -2.26
C LEU A 36 7.32 3.61 -1.64
N THR A 37 6.54 4.60 -2.08
CA THR A 37 5.16 4.79 -1.62
C THR A 37 4.25 3.65 -2.09
N ALA A 38 4.42 3.20 -3.34
CA ALA A 38 3.67 2.09 -3.90
C ALA A 38 3.99 0.78 -3.17
N ASP A 39 5.28 0.51 -2.91
CA ASP A 39 5.73 -0.67 -2.17
C ASP A 39 5.17 -0.69 -0.74
N TYR A 40 5.26 0.45 -0.02
CA TYR A 40 4.68 0.60 1.32
C TYR A 40 3.16 0.34 1.32
N SER A 41 2.44 0.94 0.36
CA SER A 41 0.98 0.76 0.24
C SER A 41 0.61 -0.70 -0.06
N ASN A 42 1.39 -1.36 -0.92
CA ASN A 42 1.19 -2.77 -1.25
C ASN A 42 1.46 -3.69 -0.04
N GLY A 43 2.49 -3.39 0.76
CA GLY A 43 2.76 -4.10 2.02
C GLY A 43 1.62 -3.96 3.03
N LYS A 44 1.08 -2.74 3.20
CA LYS A 44 -0.07 -2.50 4.10
C LYS A 44 -1.35 -3.18 3.62
N LEU A 45 -1.60 -3.19 2.32
CA LEU A 45 -2.72 -3.95 1.74
C LEU A 45 -2.58 -5.45 2.02
N ARG A 46 -1.36 -6.00 1.93
CA ARG A 46 -1.10 -7.40 2.27
C ARG A 46 -1.45 -7.69 3.73
N THR A 47 -1.04 -6.85 4.67
CA THR A 47 -1.42 -7.00 6.10
C THR A 47 -2.94 -6.96 6.30
N VAL A 48 -3.65 -6.00 5.68
CA VAL A 48 -5.13 -5.95 5.78
C VAL A 48 -5.78 -7.23 5.21
N TYR A 49 -5.20 -7.81 4.15
CA TYR A 49 -5.71 -9.03 3.55
C TYR A 49 -5.37 -10.28 4.39
N ASP A 50 -4.08 -10.56 4.57
CA ASP A 50 -3.57 -11.79 5.19
C ASP A 50 -3.87 -11.82 6.70
N ASP A 51 -3.71 -10.70 7.41
CA ASP A 51 -3.78 -10.66 8.87
C ASP A 51 -5.16 -10.27 9.40
N ARG A 52 -6.08 -9.78 8.56
CA ARG A 52 -7.42 -9.34 9.00
C ARG A 52 -8.57 -9.95 8.19
N THR A 53 -8.51 -9.85 6.86
CA THR A 53 -9.61 -10.34 5.99
C THR A 53 -9.69 -11.87 5.99
N VAL A 54 -8.55 -12.56 5.88
CA VAL A 54 -8.52 -14.03 5.93
C VAL A 54 -8.99 -14.55 7.31
N PRO A 55 -8.49 -14.02 8.44
CA PRO A 55 -9.00 -14.37 9.78
C PRO A 55 -10.50 -14.11 9.98
N LEU A 56 -11.06 -13.03 9.42
CA LEU A 56 -12.51 -12.80 9.41
C LEU A 56 -13.28 -13.95 8.76
N GLY A 57 -12.84 -14.39 7.57
CA GLY A 57 -13.43 -15.54 6.88
C GLY A 57 -13.31 -16.84 7.68
N GLN A 58 -12.18 -17.04 8.36
CA GLN A 58 -11.96 -18.18 9.26
C GLN A 58 -12.96 -18.18 10.42
N ILE A 59 -13.12 -17.06 11.13
CA ILE A 59 -14.06 -16.94 12.25
C ILE A 59 -15.52 -17.11 11.76
N ALA A 60 -15.85 -16.60 10.58
CA ALA A 60 -17.17 -16.80 9.98
C ALA A 60 -17.45 -18.29 9.66
N ASP A 61 -16.49 -19.03 9.08
CA ASP A 61 -16.64 -20.47 8.83
C ASP A 61 -16.80 -21.25 10.14
N ILE A 62 -16.06 -20.85 11.18
CA ILE A 62 -16.22 -21.42 12.52
C ILE A 62 -17.67 -21.24 13.04
N ASN A 63 -18.20 -20.02 13.01
CA ASN A 63 -19.55 -19.72 13.49
C ASN A 63 -20.63 -20.47 12.68
N ASN A 64 -20.47 -20.53 11.36
CA ASN A 64 -21.37 -21.27 10.48
C ASN A 64 -21.39 -22.76 10.82
N ARG A 65 -20.22 -23.38 11.06
CA ARG A 65 -20.12 -24.80 11.43
C ARG A 65 -20.67 -25.09 12.82
N MET A 66 -20.44 -24.20 13.79
CA MET A 66 -21.02 -24.34 15.12
C MET A 66 -22.55 -24.31 15.07
N SER A 67 -23.12 -23.35 14.34
CA SER A 67 -24.56 -23.26 14.10
C SER A 67 -25.10 -24.50 13.37
N ALA A 68 -24.38 -24.97 12.35
CA ALA A 68 -24.75 -26.17 11.58
C ALA A 68 -24.76 -27.45 12.43
N ASN A 69 -23.92 -27.54 13.47
CA ASN A 69 -23.94 -28.67 14.40
C ASN A 69 -25.22 -28.69 15.24
N ILE A 70 -25.61 -27.55 15.79
CA ILE A 70 -26.82 -27.41 16.61
C ILE A 70 -28.05 -27.72 15.76
N LEU A 71 -28.13 -27.15 14.55
CA LEU A 71 -29.22 -27.43 13.62
C LEU A 71 -29.31 -28.92 13.26
N ALA A 72 -28.18 -29.58 12.99
CA ALA A 72 -28.16 -31.00 12.67
C ALA A 72 -28.65 -31.87 13.84
N LEU A 73 -28.29 -31.52 15.08
CA LEU A 73 -28.75 -32.23 16.27
C LEU A 73 -30.25 -32.02 16.52
N TYR A 74 -30.77 -30.80 16.36
CA TYR A 74 -32.21 -30.53 16.45
C TYR A 74 -33.01 -31.28 15.38
N GLN A 75 -32.55 -31.27 14.13
CA GLN A 75 -33.19 -32.00 13.04
C GLN A 75 -33.23 -33.51 13.34
N ALA A 76 -32.12 -34.09 13.79
CA ALA A 76 -32.06 -35.50 14.16
C ALA A 76 -32.98 -35.85 15.34
N ALA A 77 -33.06 -34.99 16.36
CA ALA A 77 -33.95 -35.18 17.50
C ALA A 77 -35.42 -35.13 17.08
N SER A 78 -35.78 -34.15 16.24
CA SER A 78 -37.13 -33.98 15.70
C SER A 78 -37.54 -35.14 14.79
N ASP A 79 -36.72 -35.47 13.79
CA ASP A 79 -36.99 -36.55 12.84
C ASP A 79 -37.08 -37.91 13.54
N GLY A 80 -36.18 -38.16 14.49
CA GLY A 80 -36.18 -39.37 15.28
C GLY A 80 -37.42 -39.51 16.16
N SER A 81 -37.86 -38.42 16.79
CA SER A 81 -39.09 -38.41 17.61
C SER A 81 -40.35 -38.56 16.76
N ALA A 82 -40.34 -38.05 15.52
CA ALA A 82 -41.43 -38.20 14.55
C ALA A 82 -41.45 -39.57 13.85
N GLY A 83 -40.43 -40.42 14.05
CA GLY A 83 -40.30 -41.71 13.39
C GLY A 83 -39.90 -41.61 11.92
N HIS A 84 -39.37 -40.47 11.47
CA HIS A 84 -38.82 -40.32 10.13
C HIS A 84 -37.54 -41.15 9.97
N ALA A 85 -37.38 -41.78 8.81
CA ALA A 85 -36.19 -42.59 8.53
C ALA A 85 -34.99 -41.69 8.23
N PHE A 86 -33.93 -41.83 9.02
CA PHE A 86 -32.60 -41.27 8.76
C PHE A 86 -31.54 -42.15 9.41
N ASP A 87 -30.28 -41.93 9.05
CA ASP A 87 -29.14 -42.61 9.65
C ASP A 87 -28.44 -41.70 10.68
N PRO A 88 -28.47 -42.04 11.99
CA PRO A 88 -27.77 -41.30 13.04
C PRO A 88 -26.24 -41.22 12.83
N ALA A 89 -25.64 -42.19 12.13
CA ALA A 89 -24.20 -42.18 11.85
C ALA A 89 -23.82 -41.05 10.89
N THR A 90 -24.66 -40.78 9.87
CA THR A 90 -24.47 -39.66 8.94
C THR A 90 -24.46 -38.29 9.66
N VAL A 91 -25.35 -38.11 10.64
CA VAL A 91 -25.39 -36.88 11.46
C VAL A 91 -24.16 -36.79 12.36
N SER A 92 -23.78 -37.90 13.00
CA SER A 92 -22.60 -37.96 13.86
C SER A 92 -21.32 -37.63 13.10
N GLU A 93 -21.15 -38.20 11.91
CA GLU A 93 -20.01 -37.94 11.04
C GLU A 93 -19.94 -36.46 10.61
N LYS A 94 -21.09 -35.84 10.28
CA LYS A 94 -21.14 -34.41 9.96
C LYS A 94 -20.66 -33.54 11.13
N VAL A 95 -21.13 -33.83 12.35
CA VAL A 95 -20.74 -33.07 13.55
C VAL A 95 -19.25 -33.28 13.85
N ASP A 96 -18.73 -34.51 13.76
CA ASP A 96 -17.32 -34.81 13.97
C ASP A 96 -16.40 -34.14 12.94
N ARG A 97 -16.79 -34.14 11.66
CA ARG A 97 -16.08 -33.40 10.61
C ARG A 97 -16.04 -31.91 10.91
N ASN A 98 -17.14 -31.32 11.36
CA ASN A 98 -17.17 -29.92 11.74
C ASN A 98 -16.29 -29.62 12.97
N ILE A 99 -16.31 -30.46 14.01
CA ILE A 99 -15.44 -30.32 15.18
C ILE A 99 -13.96 -30.31 14.74
N SER A 100 -13.58 -31.25 13.88
CA SER A 100 -12.22 -31.39 13.38
C SER A 100 -11.81 -30.19 12.52
N ARG A 101 -12.66 -29.80 11.56
CA ARG A 101 -12.39 -28.69 10.66
C ARG A 101 -12.28 -27.35 11.38
N ILE A 102 -13.16 -27.09 12.36
CA ILE A 102 -13.04 -25.90 13.21
C ILE A 102 -11.70 -25.93 13.97
N GLY A 103 -11.26 -27.09 14.46
CA GLY A 103 -9.97 -27.23 15.14
C GLY A 103 -8.78 -26.90 14.24
N GLU A 104 -8.81 -27.34 12.98
CA GLU A 104 -7.81 -26.98 11.97
C GLU A 104 -7.78 -25.48 11.69
N ILE A 105 -8.95 -24.88 11.43
CA ILE A 105 -9.08 -23.44 11.16
C ILE A 105 -8.57 -22.65 12.36
N TRP A 106 -8.96 -23.04 13.58
CA TRP A 106 -8.51 -22.39 14.81
C TRP A 106 -7.00 -22.48 15.01
N LYS A 107 -6.38 -23.61 14.66
CA LYS A 107 -4.92 -23.77 14.72
C LYS A 107 -4.22 -22.82 13.76
N VAL A 108 -4.75 -22.65 12.55
CA VAL A 108 -4.20 -21.68 11.57
C VAL A 108 -4.37 -20.25 12.10
N TYR A 109 -5.56 -19.90 12.57
CA TYR A 109 -5.85 -18.59 13.18
C TYR A 109 -4.86 -18.27 14.31
N MET A 110 -4.63 -19.20 15.23
CA MET A 110 -3.71 -19.01 16.37
C MET A 110 -2.22 -18.98 15.99
N SER A 111 -1.87 -19.30 14.74
CA SER A 111 -0.48 -19.26 14.25
C SER A 111 -0.10 -17.93 13.61
N THR A 112 -1.06 -17.00 13.46
CA THR A 112 -0.81 -15.66 12.95
C THR A 112 -0.28 -14.73 14.06
N TYR A 113 -0.06 -13.46 13.72
CA TYR A 113 0.21 -12.43 14.71
C TYR A 113 -1.08 -11.98 15.39
N LEU A 114 -1.20 -12.25 16.69
CA LEU A 114 -2.28 -11.75 17.53
C LEU A 114 -1.84 -10.52 18.31
N THR A 115 -2.71 -9.51 18.36
CA THR A 115 -2.52 -8.40 19.32
C THR A 115 -2.74 -8.89 20.76
N PRO A 116 -2.28 -8.16 21.80
CA PRO A 116 -2.53 -8.54 23.19
C PRO A 116 -4.02 -8.68 23.52
N GLU A 117 -4.87 -7.80 22.98
CA GLU A 117 -6.32 -7.86 23.14
C GLU A 117 -6.92 -9.07 22.41
N GLU A 118 -6.47 -9.32 21.18
CA GLU A 118 -6.88 -10.46 20.38
C GLU A 118 -6.58 -11.79 21.08
N ALA A 119 -5.39 -11.91 21.69
CA ALA A 119 -4.98 -13.10 22.42
C ALA A 119 -5.89 -13.40 23.64
N VAL A 120 -6.36 -12.35 24.33
CA VAL A 120 -7.27 -12.51 25.48
C VAL A 120 -8.64 -13.04 25.02
N ILE A 121 -9.21 -12.44 23.98
CA ILE A 121 -10.51 -12.86 23.44
C ILE A 121 -10.39 -14.27 22.82
N ALA A 122 -9.29 -14.56 22.12
CA ALA A 122 -9.04 -15.87 21.54
C ALA A 122 -8.94 -16.97 22.61
N ALA A 123 -8.30 -16.70 23.74
CA ALA A 123 -8.25 -17.62 24.86
C ALA A 123 -9.64 -17.87 25.48
N ALA A 124 -10.46 -16.82 25.61
CA ALA A 124 -11.83 -16.94 26.09
C ALA A 124 -12.69 -17.80 25.14
N TYR A 125 -12.63 -17.53 23.83
CA TYR A 125 -13.28 -18.35 22.82
C TYR A 125 -12.81 -19.81 22.88
N GLN A 126 -11.49 -20.07 22.94
CA GLN A 126 -10.95 -21.42 22.99
C GLN A 126 -11.48 -22.21 24.20
N LYS A 127 -11.56 -21.57 25.36
CA LYS A 127 -12.13 -22.17 26.58
C LYS A 127 -13.62 -22.47 26.41
N ALA A 128 -14.40 -21.50 25.92
CA ALA A 128 -15.84 -21.66 25.72
C ALA A 128 -16.15 -22.75 24.69
N ARG A 129 -15.45 -22.73 23.55
CA ARG A 129 -15.56 -23.72 22.48
C ARG A 129 -15.20 -25.13 22.98
N LYS A 130 -14.15 -25.27 23.80
CA LYS A 130 -13.79 -26.56 24.40
C LYS A 130 -14.96 -27.13 25.20
N SER A 131 -15.58 -26.32 26.06
CA SER A 131 -16.76 -26.73 26.81
C SER A 131 -17.94 -27.08 25.90
N PHE A 132 -18.22 -26.28 24.87
CA PHE A 132 -19.26 -26.58 23.87
C PHE A 132 -19.08 -27.95 23.20
N VAL A 133 -17.84 -28.32 22.87
CA VAL A 133 -17.55 -29.63 22.28
C VAL A 133 -17.65 -30.75 23.31
N GLU A 134 -16.93 -30.64 24.42
CA GLU A 134 -16.77 -31.72 25.41
C GLU A 134 -18.03 -31.96 26.24
N ASN A 135 -18.72 -30.90 26.64
CA ASN A 135 -19.90 -30.96 27.51
C ASN A 135 -21.22 -30.83 26.73
N GLY A 136 -21.17 -30.48 25.45
CA GLY A 136 -22.35 -30.32 24.60
C GLY A 136 -22.39 -31.34 23.46
N LEU A 137 -21.57 -31.14 22.43
CA LEU A 137 -21.64 -31.95 21.21
C LEU A 137 -21.34 -33.43 21.45
N ARG A 138 -20.30 -33.76 22.23
CA ARG A 138 -19.91 -35.16 22.48
C ARG A 138 -21.00 -35.96 23.21
N PRO A 139 -21.60 -35.48 24.32
CA PRO A 139 -22.74 -36.14 24.95
C PRO A 139 -23.96 -36.24 24.03
N ALA A 140 -24.26 -35.20 23.27
CA ALA A 140 -25.38 -35.22 22.32
C ALA A 140 -25.22 -36.32 21.25
N LEU A 141 -24.00 -36.55 20.76
CA LEU A 141 -23.71 -37.65 19.83
C LEU A 141 -23.90 -39.03 20.47
N VAL A 142 -23.65 -39.18 21.77
CA VAL A 142 -23.92 -40.44 22.50
C VAL A 142 -25.43 -40.70 22.57
N MET A 143 -26.23 -39.68 22.93
CA MET A 143 -27.70 -39.79 22.98
C MET A 143 -28.28 -40.10 21.59
N LEU A 144 -27.75 -39.45 20.55
CA LEU A 144 -28.11 -39.70 19.15
C LEU A 144 -27.81 -41.15 18.74
N GLY A 145 -26.63 -41.67 19.06
CA GLY A 145 -26.26 -43.06 18.78
C GLY A 145 -27.12 -44.08 19.53
N ALA A 146 -27.53 -43.74 20.75
CA ALA A 146 -28.48 -44.54 21.55
C ALA A 146 -29.94 -44.39 21.09
N ARG A 147 -30.22 -43.55 20.09
CA ARG A 147 -31.56 -43.23 19.57
C ARG A 147 -32.51 -42.66 20.63
N ASN A 148 -31.97 -42.00 21.67
CA ASN A 148 -32.78 -41.36 22.70
C ASN A 148 -33.16 -39.93 22.28
N TYR A 149 -34.06 -39.81 21.30
CA TYR A 149 -34.33 -38.54 20.62
C TYR A 149 -35.03 -37.49 21.49
N ALA A 150 -35.89 -37.91 22.42
CA ALA A 150 -36.54 -37.00 23.36
C ALA A 150 -35.54 -36.42 24.39
N GLU A 151 -34.62 -37.24 24.89
CA GLU A 151 -33.54 -36.77 25.77
C GLU A 151 -32.56 -35.89 25.00
N LEU A 152 -32.24 -36.25 23.75
CA LEU A 152 -31.39 -35.43 22.87
C LEU A 152 -31.97 -34.03 22.66
N ASP A 153 -33.27 -33.92 22.36
CA ASP A 153 -33.93 -32.62 22.19
C ASP A 153 -33.79 -31.73 23.44
N ASP A 154 -34.17 -32.28 24.60
CA ASP A 154 -34.08 -31.58 25.88
C ASP A 154 -32.63 -31.16 26.20
N PHE A 155 -31.68 -32.05 25.95
CA PHE A 155 -30.26 -31.80 26.18
C PHE A 155 -29.70 -30.73 25.23
N VAL A 156 -30.09 -30.74 23.96
CA VAL A 156 -29.67 -29.72 22.99
C VAL A 156 -30.19 -28.35 23.43
N THR A 157 -31.47 -28.26 23.83
CA THR A 157 -32.07 -27.00 24.29
C THR A 157 -31.47 -26.49 25.60
N LYS A 158 -31.30 -27.35 26.60
CA LYS A 158 -30.90 -26.93 27.96
C LYS A 158 -29.38 -26.88 28.17
N THR A 159 -28.59 -27.55 27.34
CA THR A 159 -27.14 -27.65 27.53
C THR A 159 -26.36 -27.18 26.31
N VAL A 160 -26.63 -27.72 25.13
CA VAL A 160 -25.84 -27.42 23.92
C VAL A 160 -26.02 -25.96 23.48
N VAL A 161 -27.25 -25.45 23.45
CA VAL A 161 -27.54 -24.05 23.08
C VAL A 161 -26.92 -23.07 24.08
N PRO A 162 -27.09 -23.21 25.41
CA PRO A 162 -26.40 -22.32 26.36
C PRO A 162 -24.87 -22.33 26.23
N LEU A 163 -24.25 -23.48 25.99
CA LEU A 163 -22.81 -23.55 25.74
C LEU A 163 -22.39 -22.83 24.45
N TYR A 164 -23.21 -22.90 23.42
CA TYR A 164 -23.02 -22.14 22.19
C TYR A 164 -23.15 -20.64 22.41
N GLU A 165 -24.15 -20.19 23.17
CA GLU A 165 -24.36 -18.78 23.51
C GLU A 165 -23.24 -18.20 24.39
N VAL A 166 -22.41 -19.03 25.02
CA VAL A 166 -21.17 -18.59 25.67
C VAL A 166 -20.01 -18.47 24.68
N ALA A 167 -19.93 -19.36 23.69
CA ALA A 167 -18.81 -19.41 22.75
C ALA A 167 -18.96 -18.43 21.57
N LYS A 168 -20.17 -18.31 21.01
CA LYS A 168 -20.48 -17.48 19.85
C LYS A 168 -20.14 -16.00 20.06
N PRO A 169 -20.48 -15.35 21.19
CA PRO A 169 -20.13 -13.95 21.40
C PRO A 169 -18.62 -13.70 21.44
N GLU A 170 -17.82 -14.65 21.93
CA GLU A 170 -16.35 -14.50 21.90
C GLU A 170 -15.81 -14.55 20.46
N ALA A 171 -16.38 -15.40 19.60
CA ALA A 171 -16.05 -15.38 18.17
C ALA A 171 -16.52 -14.08 17.48
N GLU A 172 -17.70 -13.57 17.83
CA GLU A 172 -18.20 -12.28 17.31
C GLU A 172 -17.32 -11.11 17.75
N LYS A 173 -16.82 -11.10 19.00
CA LYS A 173 -15.83 -10.11 19.47
C LYS A 173 -14.55 -10.16 18.64
N LEU A 174 -14.05 -11.36 18.30
CA LEU A 174 -12.90 -11.49 17.40
C LEU A 174 -13.22 -10.88 16.03
N MET A 175 -14.39 -11.13 15.45
CA MET A 175 -14.78 -10.51 14.18
C MET A 175 -14.77 -8.98 14.26
N VAL A 176 -15.38 -8.40 15.30
CA VAL A 176 -15.40 -6.95 15.52
C VAL A 176 -13.98 -6.39 15.64
N LEU A 177 -13.12 -7.06 16.43
CA LEU A 177 -11.73 -6.66 16.58
C LEU A 177 -10.99 -6.66 15.23
N GLN A 178 -11.19 -7.70 14.40
CA GLN A 178 -10.55 -7.75 13.09
C GLN A 178 -11.04 -6.63 12.16
N THR A 179 -12.33 -6.28 12.19
CA THR A 179 -12.85 -5.15 11.41
C THR A 179 -12.31 -3.81 11.90
N ASP A 180 -12.18 -3.61 13.22
CA ASP A 180 -11.68 -2.38 13.80
C ASP A 180 -10.20 -2.18 13.50
N VAL A 181 -9.38 -3.23 13.66
CA VAL A 181 -7.96 -3.18 13.33
C VAL A 181 -7.74 -2.99 11.82
N ALA A 182 -8.55 -3.63 10.97
CA ALA A 182 -8.50 -3.41 9.53
C ALA A 182 -8.83 -1.95 9.15
N ALA A 183 -9.83 -1.34 9.79
CA ALA A 183 -10.18 0.06 9.59
C ALA A 183 -9.04 1.01 10.01
N GLN A 184 -8.37 0.73 11.12
CA GLN A 184 -7.20 1.49 11.59
C GLN A 184 -6.02 1.39 10.62
N GLU A 185 -5.69 0.19 10.15
CA GLU A 185 -4.62 -0.02 9.16
C GLU A 185 -4.93 0.67 7.83
N TYR A 186 -6.19 0.61 7.38
CA TYR A 186 -6.63 1.34 6.19
C TYR A 186 -6.48 2.86 6.36
N ALA A 187 -6.97 3.42 7.48
CA ALA A 187 -6.84 4.85 7.75
C ALA A 187 -5.37 5.31 7.81
N ALA A 188 -4.49 4.51 8.42
CA ALA A 188 -3.05 4.78 8.48
C ALA A 188 -2.40 4.73 7.09
N ALA A 189 -2.79 3.75 6.25
CA ALA A 189 -2.32 3.65 4.87
C ALA A 189 -2.79 4.86 4.04
N THR A 190 -4.05 5.27 4.16
CA THR A 190 -4.60 6.46 3.49
C THR A 190 -3.86 7.73 3.92
N ALA A 191 -3.64 7.93 5.22
CA ALA A 191 -2.90 9.10 5.73
C ALA A 191 -1.48 9.17 5.16
N THR A 192 -0.78 8.02 5.13
CA THR A 192 0.57 7.93 4.56
C THR A 192 0.58 8.25 3.06
N PHE A 193 -0.41 7.74 2.32
CA PHE A 193 -0.58 8.04 0.90
C PHE A 193 -0.85 9.53 0.68
N THR A 194 -1.74 10.16 1.46
CA THR A 194 -2.03 11.59 1.34
C THR A 194 -0.79 12.46 1.56
N ILE A 195 0.03 12.14 2.57
CA ILE A 195 1.30 12.83 2.81
C ILE A 195 2.24 12.65 1.61
N ALA A 196 2.42 11.41 1.13
CA ALA A 196 3.28 11.13 0.00
C ALA A 196 2.82 11.83 -1.29
N PHE A 197 1.50 11.95 -1.49
CA PHE A 197 0.91 12.66 -2.61
C PHE A 197 1.29 14.16 -2.58
N PHE A 198 1.10 14.84 -1.45
CA PHE A 198 1.46 16.26 -1.33
C PHE A 198 2.96 16.50 -1.43
N VAL A 199 3.80 15.60 -0.88
CA VAL A 199 5.25 15.66 -1.05
C VAL A 199 5.64 15.52 -2.53
N THR A 200 5.05 14.56 -3.23
CA THR A 200 5.31 14.35 -4.67
C THR A 200 4.85 15.54 -5.50
N LEU A 201 3.68 16.12 -5.18
CA LEU A 201 3.17 17.32 -5.85
C LEU A 201 4.09 18.53 -5.61
N ALA A 202 4.60 18.71 -4.39
CA ALA A 202 5.55 19.77 -4.06
C ALA A 202 6.88 19.60 -4.80
N LEU A 203 7.40 18.36 -4.90
CA LEU A 203 8.61 18.05 -5.66
C LEU A 203 8.44 18.30 -7.17
N LEU A 204 7.31 17.91 -7.75
CA LEU A 204 6.99 18.15 -9.15
C LEU A 204 6.89 19.65 -9.46
N THR A 205 6.09 20.38 -8.68
CA THR A 205 5.93 21.83 -8.87
C THR A 205 7.24 22.58 -8.64
N GLY A 206 7.99 22.24 -7.60
CA GLY A 206 9.33 22.79 -7.35
C GLY A 206 10.30 22.49 -8.50
N GLY A 207 10.31 21.26 -9.00
CA GLY A 207 11.14 20.85 -10.13
C GLY A 207 10.82 21.63 -11.41
N VAL A 208 9.53 21.85 -11.70
CA VAL A 208 9.09 22.68 -12.83
C VAL A 208 9.53 24.13 -12.66
N ILE A 209 9.36 24.73 -11.47
CA ILE A 209 9.76 26.11 -11.20
C ILE A 209 11.29 26.28 -11.37
N VAL A 210 12.07 25.38 -10.79
CA VAL A 210 13.54 25.39 -10.90
C VAL A 210 13.98 25.16 -12.35
N GLY A 211 13.38 24.20 -13.04
CA GLY A 211 13.65 23.92 -14.45
C GLY A 211 13.33 25.11 -15.35
N ALA A 212 12.18 25.76 -15.15
CA ALA A 212 11.80 26.97 -15.87
C ALA A 212 12.76 28.13 -15.59
N PHE A 213 13.14 28.33 -14.32
CA PHE A 213 14.10 29.37 -13.94
C PHE A 213 15.46 29.16 -14.61
N ILE A 214 16.02 27.95 -14.54
CA ILE A 214 17.31 27.61 -15.17
C ILE A 214 17.19 27.70 -16.70
N GLY A 215 16.08 27.22 -17.28
CA GLY A 215 15.81 27.26 -18.71
C GLY A 215 15.74 28.70 -19.24
N ILE A 216 14.93 29.57 -18.63
CA ILE A 216 14.81 30.98 -19.01
C ILE A 216 16.14 31.71 -18.82
N SER A 217 16.85 31.46 -17.72
CA SER A 217 18.19 32.03 -17.46
C SER A 217 19.20 31.61 -18.52
N THR A 218 19.15 30.35 -18.96
CA THR A 218 20.03 29.80 -20.01
C THR A 218 19.69 30.39 -21.37
N ILE A 219 18.40 30.42 -21.75
CA ILE A 219 17.93 31.05 -23.00
C ILE A 219 18.39 32.50 -23.07
N ARG A 220 18.12 33.32 -22.03
CA ARG A 220 18.54 34.73 -22.01
C ARG A 220 20.05 34.91 -22.09
N ALA A 221 20.81 33.98 -21.50
CA ALA A 221 22.26 34.05 -21.49
C ALA A 221 22.91 33.61 -22.81
N ILE A 222 22.22 32.82 -23.64
CA ILE A 222 22.70 32.36 -24.95
C ILE A 222 22.17 33.27 -26.07
N SER A 223 20.86 33.52 -26.11
CA SER A 223 20.22 34.27 -27.22
C SER A 223 20.75 35.69 -27.34
N ARG A 224 20.92 36.43 -26.24
CA ARG A 224 21.40 37.82 -26.29
C ARG A 224 22.81 37.97 -26.86
N PRO A 225 23.85 37.23 -26.38
CA PRO A 225 25.18 37.31 -26.99
C PRO A 225 25.21 36.79 -28.44
N LEU A 226 24.40 35.78 -28.76
CA LEU A 226 24.32 35.23 -30.12
C LEU A 226 23.73 36.25 -31.11
N GLU A 227 22.67 36.96 -30.72
CA GLU A 227 22.11 38.07 -31.51
C GLU A 227 23.14 39.18 -31.77
N ARG A 228 23.95 39.53 -30.76
CA ARG A 228 25.04 40.51 -30.93
C ARG A 228 26.12 40.02 -31.88
N LEU A 229 26.51 38.75 -31.78
CA LEU A 229 27.47 38.13 -32.71
C LEU A 229 26.94 38.13 -34.15
N ILE A 230 25.68 37.78 -34.35
CA ILE A 230 25.02 37.81 -35.67
C ILE A 230 24.96 39.24 -36.21
N ALA A 231 24.60 40.23 -35.38
CA ALA A 231 24.57 41.63 -35.78
C ALA A 231 25.96 42.15 -36.17
N ALA A 232 27.00 41.83 -35.39
CA ALA A 232 28.38 42.18 -35.70
C ALA A 232 28.84 41.57 -37.04
N MET A 233 28.58 40.28 -37.26
CA MET A 233 28.89 39.63 -38.54
C MET A 233 28.12 40.25 -39.71
N SER A 234 26.86 40.65 -39.50
CA SER A 234 26.07 41.32 -40.54
C SER A 234 26.66 42.67 -40.95
N GLU A 235 27.15 43.47 -40.01
CA GLU A 235 27.78 44.75 -40.33
C GLU A 235 29.14 44.56 -41.05
N ILE A 236 29.92 43.56 -40.64
CA ILE A 236 31.17 43.19 -41.31
C ILE A 236 30.90 42.71 -42.75
N ALA A 237 29.88 41.88 -42.95
CA ALA A 237 29.48 41.43 -44.29
C ALA A 237 29.01 42.57 -45.21
N LYS A 238 28.55 43.69 -44.63
CA LYS A 238 28.22 44.93 -45.35
C LYS A 238 29.45 45.84 -45.56
N GLY A 239 30.65 45.40 -45.21
CA GLY A 239 31.89 46.15 -45.37
C GLY A 239 32.14 47.23 -44.31
N LYS A 240 31.44 47.20 -43.17
CA LYS A 240 31.64 48.16 -42.08
C LYS A 240 32.49 47.56 -40.97
N TYR A 241 33.74 47.98 -40.89
CA TYR A 241 34.73 47.43 -39.95
C TYR A 241 34.96 48.28 -38.69
N ASP A 242 34.44 49.50 -38.64
CA ASP A 242 34.75 50.51 -37.61
C ASP A 242 33.83 50.45 -36.38
N ASN A 243 33.09 49.34 -36.21
CA ASN A 243 32.17 49.17 -35.09
C ASN A 243 32.89 48.64 -33.84
N THR A 244 32.73 49.34 -32.71
CA THR A 244 33.23 48.87 -31.41
C THR A 244 32.35 47.73 -30.88
N ILE A 245 32.90 46.53 -30.83
CA ILE A 245 32.21 45.33 -30.30
C ILE A 245 32.69 45.11 -28.86
N GLU A 246 31.82 45.37 -27.88
CA GLU A 246 32.13 45.11 -26.46
C GLU A 246 32.02 43.61 -26.13
N ILE A 247 33.12 43.02 -25.65
CA ILE A 247 33.16 41.64 -25.15
C ILE A 247 32.83 41.63 -23.65
N GLU A 248 31.56 41.44 -23.31
CA GLU A 248 31.10 41.38 -21.91
C GLU A 248 31.40 40.03 -21.21
N ARG A 249 31.71 38.96 -21.96
CA ARG A 249 31.89 37.60 -21.41
C ARG A 249 33.06 36.86 -22.04
N ARG A 250 33.65 35.92 -21.28
CA ARG A 250 34.72 35.00 -21.72
C ARG A 250 34.22 33.55 -21.90
N ASP A 251 32.93 33.39 -22.20
CA ASP A 251 32.34 32.11 -22.58
C ASP A 251 32.62 31.81 -24.06
N GLU A 252 32.06 30.72 -24.59
CA GLU A 252 32.32 30.27 -25.96
C GLU A 252 31.96 31.34 -27.01
N ILE A 253 30.95 32.19 -26.77
CA ILE A 253 30.57 33.29 -27.68
C ILE A 253 31.54 34.47 -27.54
N GLY A 254 32.00 34.76 -26.32
CA GLY A 254 33.04 35.77 -26.08
C GLY A 254 34.34 35.48 -26.82
N GLN A 255 34.81 34.22 -26.77
CA GLN A 255 36.00 33.79 -27.51
C GLN A 255 35.79 33.87 -29.03
N ALA A 256 34.59 33.53 -29.52
CA ALA A 256 34.25 33.69 -30.92
C ALA A 256 34.30 35.16 -31.37
N LEU A 257 33.74 36.08 -30.58
CA LEU A 257 33.82 37.53 -30.84
C LEU A 257 35.27 38.06 -30.82
N GLU A 258 36.09 37.60 -29.88
CA GLU A 258 37.50 37.99 -29.77
C GLU A 258 38.31 37.60 -31.01
N HIS A 259 38.15 36.37 -31.50
CA HIS A 259 38.78 35.90 -32.74
C HIS A 259 38.30 36.68 -33.98
N LEU A 260 37.04 37.08 -34.00
CA LEU A 260 36.42 37.81 -35.11
C LEU A 260 36.98 39.24 -35.23
N ILE A 261 37.11 39.94 -34.10
CA ILE A 261 37.74 41.27 -34.03
C ILE A 261 39.20 41.17 -34.46
N GLY A 262 39.93 40.13 -34.00
CA GLY A 262 41.30 39.85 -34.43
C GLY A 262 41.45 39.75 -35.95
N CYS A 263 40.53 39.03 -36.63
CA CYS A 263 40.53 38.94 -38.09
C CYS A 263 40.28 40.29 -38.78
N CYS A 264 39.34 41.10 -38.30
CA CYS A 264 39.03 42.40 -38.90
C CYS A 264 40.20 43.40 -38.79
N HIS A 265 40.91 43.40 -37.66
CA HIS A 265 42.05 44.29 -37.45
C HIS A 265 43.25 43.95 -38.36
N VAL A 266 43.45 42.65 -38.63
CA VAL A 266 44.49 42.18 -39.57
C VAL A 266 44.15 42.57 -41.02
N ASN A 267 42.87 42.57 -41.39
CA ASN A 267 42.44 42.87 -42.76
C ASN A 267 42.35 44.38 -43.07
N SER A 268 42.23 45.26 -42.06
CA SER A 268 42.25 46.73 -42.26
C SER A 268 43.65 47.34 -42.30
N SER A 269 44.68 46.59 -41.87
CA SER A 269 46.09 46.99 -41.94
C SER A 269 46.80 46.53 -43.21
N SER A 270 46.08 45.89 -44.13
CA SER A 270 46.54 45.42 -45.44
C SER A 270 45.98 46.32 -46.54
#